data_AF-A0A3D0PUF3-F1
#
_entry.id   AF-A0A3D0PUF3-F1
#
_cell.length_a   1.000
_cell.length_b   1.000
_cell.length_c   1.000
_cell.angle_alpha   90.00
_cell.angle_beta   90.00
_cell.angle_gamma   90.00
#
_symmetry.space_group_name_H-M   'P 1'
#
loop_
_entity.id
_entity.type
_entity.pdbx_description
1 polymer ?
#
loop_
_entity_poly.entity_id
_entity_poly.type
_entity_poly.pdbx_seq_one_letter_code
_entity_poly.pdbx_strand_id
1 'polypeptide(L)'
;MDKFLINGGNQLQGEIKISGAKNAAIAIIPAAILSDDVCRIENVPNITDVNAMILILRDIGVDVRWVSRSALVIDPRPLGTYVAPYELAGKMRGSYYLMGALLGRCHHAIVSMPGGCNFGVRPIDLHLKGFSGLGAKYSLEGGMVNVS
;
A
#
# COMPACT_ATOMS: atom_id res chain seq x y z
N MET A 1 11.20 -15.88 -17.06
CA MET A 1 10.97 -14.46 -17.39
C MET A 1 10.03 -14.42 -18.56
N ASP A 2 8.88 -13.77 -18.38
CA ASP A 2 7.96 -13.53 -19.47
C ASP A 2 8.57 -12.50 -20.42
N LYS A 3 8.26 -12.62 -21.71
CA LYS A 3 8.75 -11.72 -22.76
C LYS A 3 7.57 -11.25 -23.61
N PHE A 4 7.55 -9.98 -23.96
CA PHE A 4 6.65 -9.45 -24.98
C PHE A 4 7.37 -9.45 -26.33
N LEU A 5 6.84 -10.17 -27.32
CA LEU A 5 7.29 -10.10 -28.71
C LEU A 5 6.33 -9.19 -29.48
N ILE A 6 6.83 -8.07 -30.00
CA ILE A 6 6.03 -7.07 -30.71
C ILE A 6 6.49 -7.01 -32.17
N ASN A 7 5.57 -7.25 -33.11
CA ASN A 7 5.81 -7.06 -34.54
C ASN A 7 5.24 -5.70 -34.96
N GLY A 8 6.13 -4.80 -35.39
CA GLY A 8 5.77 -3.44 -35.82
C GLY A 8 5.02 -3.39 -37.16
N GLY A 9 4.72 -2.17 -37.62
CA GLY A 9 4.10 -1.91 -38.92
C GLY A 9 2.58 -1.72 -38.91
N ASN A 10 1.93 -1.84 -37.74
CA ASN A 10 0.49 -1.69 -37.60
C ASN A 10 0.14 -0.37 -36.91
N GLN A 11 -0.68 0.47 -37.54
CA GLN A 11 -1.26 1.65 -36.90
C GLN A 11 -2.35 1.21 -35.90
N LEU A 12 -2.30 1.72 -34.67
CA LEU A 12 -3.33 1.42 -33.66
C LEU A 12 -4.62 2.18 -34.00
N GLN A 13 -5.74 1.46 -34.06
CA GLN A 13 -7.09 2.01 -34.22
C GLN A 13 -8.07 1.22 -33.35
N GLY A 14 -8.93 1.91 -32.60
CA GLY A 14 -9.92 1.30 -31.71
C GLY A 14 -10.08 2.07 -30.41
N GLU A 15 -10.84 1.49 -29.48
CA GLU A 15 -11.16 2.08 -28.19
C GLU A 15 -10.77 1.12 -27.05
N ILE A 16 -10.29 1.68 -25.93
CA ILE A 16 -10.01 0.93 -24.72
C ILE A 16 -10.61 1.64 -23.51
N LYS A 17 -11.01 0.85 -22.51
CA LYS A 17 -11.41 1.39 -21.21
C LYS A 17 -10.18 1.57 -20.32
N ILE A 18 -9.98 2.79 -19.83
CA ILE A 18 -8.90 3.09 -18.89
C ILE A 18 -9.24 2.50 -17.52
N SER A 19 -8.27 1.78 -16.95
CA SER A 19 -8.38 1.24 -15.59
C SER A 19 -8.17 2.34 -14.55
N GLY A 20 -8.62 2.11 -13.33
CA GLY A 20 -8.40 3.06 -12.24
C GLY A 20 -6.93 3.36 -11.95
N ALA A 21 -6.71 4.51 -11.31
CA ALA A 21 -5.38 5.02 -11.05
C ALA A 21 -4.66 4.22 -9.96
N LYS A 22 -3.56 3.54 -10.34
CA LYS A 22 -2.67 2.81 -9.42
C LYS A 22 -2.31 3.63 -8.17
N ASN A 23 -1.81 4.86 -8.37
CA ASN A 23 -1.26 5.65 -7.28
C ASN A 23 -2.35 6.13 -6.30
N ALA A 24 -3.58 6.29 -6.76
CA ALA A 24 -4.72 6.53 -5.89
C ALA A 24 -5.08 5.25 -5.11
N ALA A 25 -5.19 4.11 -5.80
CA ALA A 25 -5.50 2.83 -5.17
C ALA A 25 -4.52 2.46 -4.05
N ILE A 26 -3.21 2.64 -4.27
CA ILE A 26 -2.17 2.33 -3.27
C ILE A 26 -2.26 3.20 -2.01
N ALA A 27 -2.82 4.41 -2.09
CA ALA A 27 -3.07 5.26 -0.93
C ALA A 27 -4.41 4.94 -0.25
N ILE A 28 -5.47 4.70 -1.04
CA ILE A 28 -6.84 4.48 -0.55
C ILE A 28 -6.99 3.11 0.13
N ILE A 29 -6.39 2.06 -0.41
CA ILE A 29 -6.48 0.69 0.13
C ILE A 29 -6.03 0.62 1.60
N PRO A 30 -4.81 1.07 1.99
CA PRO A 30 -4.41 1.05 3.40
C PRO A 30 -5.21 2.05 4.25
N ALA A 31 -5.74 3.14 3.68
CA ALA A 31 -6.58 4.07 4.42
C ALA A 31 -7.88 3.43 4.93
N ALA A 32 -8.34 2.33 4.33
CA ALA A 32 -9.49 1.56 4.83
C ALA A 32 -9.29 1.03 6.25
N ILE A 33 -8.04 0.89 6.73
CA ILE A 33 -7.72 0.53 8.13
C ILE A 33 -8.32 1.54 9.13
N LEU A 34 -8.46 2.81 8.73
CA LEU A 34 -8.98 3.86 9.60
C LEU A 34 -10.49 3.76 9.82
N SER A 35 -11.20 2.97 9.01
CA SER A 35 -12.65 2.78 9.11
C SER A 35 -13.02 1.87 10.28
N ASP A 36 -14.16 2.14 10.92
CA ASP A 36 -14.79 1.24 11.89
C ASP A 36 -15.69 0.19 11.25
N ASP A 37 -15.90 0.26 9.93
CA ASP A 37 -16.77 -0.64 9.18
C ASP A 37 -16.18 -1.06 7.83
N VAL A 38 -16.84 -2.03 7.19
CA VAL A 38 -16.46 -2.61 5.91
C VAL A 38 -16.46 -1.55 4.80
N CYS A 39 -15.32 -1.42 4.12
CA CYS A 39 -15.14 -0.54 2.98
C CYS A 39 -15.26 -1.32 1.67
N ARG A 40 -16.03 -0.77 0.72
CA ARG A 40 -16.02 -1.22 -0.69
C ARG A 40 -15.32 -0.18 -1.55
N ILE A 41 -14.26 -0.59 -2.25
CA ILE A 41 -13.51 0.27 -3.16
C ILE A 41 -13.71 -0.24 -4.59
N GLU A 42 -14.24 0.62 -5.45
CA GLU A 42 -14.49 0.31 -6.86
C GLU A 42 -13.41 0.92 -7.77
N ASN A 43 -13.40 0.47 -9.03
CA ASN A 43 -12.44 0.88 -10.04
C ASN A 43 -10.97 0.69 -9.60
N VAL A 44 -10.66 -0.42 -8.92
CA VAL A 44 -9.30 -0.76 -8.50
C VAL A 44 -8.59 -1.51 -9.63
N PRO A 45 -7.41 -1.08 -10.09
CA PRO A 45 -6.64 -1.83 -11.10
C PRO A 45 -6.09 -3.12 -10.49
N ASN A 46 -6.31 -4.27 -11.16
CA ASN A 46 -5.74 -5.54 -10.74
C ASN A 46 -4.29 -5.67 -11.26
N ILE A 47 -3.33 -5.19 -10.49
CA ILE A 47 -1.90 -5.15 -10.82
C ILE A 47 -1.04 -5.56 -9.63
N THR A 48 0.23 -5.86 -9.87
CA THR A 48 1.17 -6.38 -8.86
C THR A 48 1.24 -5.55 -7.58
N ASP A 49 1.33 -4.22 -7.69
CA ASP A 49 1.40 -3.33 -6.52
C ASP A 49 0.15 -3.41 -5.64
N VAL A 50 -1.05 -3.48 -6.24
CA VAL A 50 -2.32 -3.60 -5.52
C VAL A 50 -2.38 -4.95 -4.81
N ASN A 51 -2.01 -6.03 -5.51
CA ASN A 51 -2.01 -7.36 -4.92
C ASN A 51 -0.96 -7.50 -3.80
N ALA A 52 0.19 -6.83 -3.90
CA ALA A 52 1.17 -6.77 -2.82
C ALA A 52 0.62 -6.07 -1.56
N MET A 53 -0.08 -4.94 -1.72
CA MET A 53 -0.75 -4.26 -0.60
C MET A 53 -1.84 -5.14 0.03
N ILE A 54 -2.63 -5.85 -0.78
CA ILE A 54 -3.65 -6.80 -0.28
C ILE A 54 -3.01 -7.91 0.55
N LEU A 55 -1.87 -8.45 0.12
CA LEU A 55 -1.14 -9.47 0.87
C LEU A 55 -0.64 -8.92 2.22
N ILE A 56 -0.09 -7.71 2.24
CA ILE A 56 0.33 -7.06 3.48
C ILE A 56 -0.86 -6.86 4.43
N LEU A 57 -1.99 -6.36 3.93
CA LEU A 57 -3.20 -6.16 4.73
C LEU A 57 -3.72 -7.47 5.34
N ARG A 58 -3.73 -8.56 4.56
CA ARG A 58 -4.13 -9.88 5.06
C ARG A 58 -3.18 -10.40 6.14
N ASP A 59 -1.87 -10.18 5.97
CA ASP A 59 -0.85 -10.62 6.93
C ASP A 59 -0.99 -9.93 8.30
N ILE A 60 -1.37 -8.65 8.29
CA ILE A 60 -1.64 -7.90 9.54
C ILE A 60 -3.05 -8.16 10.13
N GLY A 61 -3.83 -9.05 9.51
CA GLY A 61 -5.14 -9.52 10.02
C GLY A 61 -6.37 -8.81 9.42
N VAL A 62 -6.21 -7.95 8.42
CA VAL A 62 -7.35 -7.31 7.73
C VAL A 62 -7.95 -8.29 6.71
N ASP A 63 -9.27 -8.47 6.72
CA ASP A 63 -9.93 -9.27 5.68
C ASP A 63 -10.09 -8.43 4.41
N VAL A 64 -9.50 -8.91 3.31
CA VAL A 64 -9.53 -8.24 2.01
C VAL A 64 -9.88 -9.26 0.95
N ARG A 65 -10.88 -8.97 0.12
CA ARG A 65 -11.28 -9.83 -0.99
C ARG A 65 -11.69 -9.05 -2.24
N TRP A 66 -11.30 -9.58 -3.39
CA TRP A 66 -11.86 -9.16 -4.67
C TRP A 66 -13.30 -9.65 -4.76
N VAL A 67 -14.22 -8.73 -5.07
CA VAL A 67 -15.64 -9.04 -5.32
C VAL A 67 -16.02 -8.89 -6.79
N SER A 68 -15.11 -8.33 -7.58
CA SER A 68 -15.15 -8.34 -9.05
C SER A 68 -13.73 -8.17 -9.60
N ARG A 69 -13.57 -8.06 -10.93
CA ARG A 69 -12.27 -7.79 -11.57
C ARG A 69 -11.64 -6.45 -11.18
N SER A 70 -12.42 -5.52 -10.63
CA SER A 70 -11.98 -4.15 -10.33
C SER A 70 -12.60 -3.59 -9.06
N ALA A 71 -13.04 -4.44 -8.12
CA ALA A 71 -13.61 -4.00 -6.86
C ALA A 71 -13.14 -4.87 -5.69
N LEU A 72 -12.79 -4.20 -4.59
CA LEU A 72 -12.36 -4.80 -3.33
C LEU A 72 -13.40 -4.55 -2.24
N VAL A 73 -13.55 -5.53 -1.36
CA VAL A 73 -14.15 -5.35 -0.03
C VAL A 73 -13.06 -5.55 1.00
N ILE A 74 -12.93 -4.59 1.91
CA ILE A 74 -11.94 -4.54 2.98
C ILE A 74 -12.68 -4.42 4.31
N ASP A 75 -12.51 -5.39 5.20
CA ASP A 75 -12.97 -5.34 6.57
C ASP A 75 -11.76 -5.17 7.51
N PRO A 76 -11.56 -3.96 8.08
CA PRO A 76 -10.42 -3.65 8.95
C PRO A 76 -10.63 -4.07 10.41
N ARG A 77 -11.84 -4.47 10.81
CA ARG A 77 -12.18 -4.80 12.20
C ARG A 77 -11.34 -5.94 12.82
N PRO A 78 -10.97 -7.00 12.08
CA PRO A 78 -10.13 -8.07 12.61
C PRO A 78 -8.62 -7.75 12.62
N LEU A 79 -8.20 -6.50 12.37
CA LEU A 79 -6.79 -6.08 12.43
C LEU A 79 -6.11 -6.62 13.71
N GLY A 80 -5.09 -7.44 13.53
CA GLY A 80 -4.45 -8.18 14.62
C GLY A 80 -3.13 -7.58 15.09
N THR A 81 -2.49 -6.74 14.27
CA THR A 81 -1.19 -6.16 14.60
C THR A 81 -0.95 -4.83 13.88
N TYR A 82 -0.09 -3.99 14.46
CA TYR A 82 0.41 -2.75 13.87
C TYR A 82 1.80 -2.90 13.22
N VAL A 83 2.27 -4.15 13.05
CA VAL A 83 3.57 -4.47 12.47
C VAL A 83 3.39 -4.97 11.04
N ALA A 84 3.82 -4.19 10.05
CA ALA A 84 3.82 -4.64 8.67
C ALA A 84 4.98 -5.63 8.42
N PRO A 85 4.75 -6.76 7.73
CA PRO A 85 5.78 -7.76 7.44
C PRO A 85 6.94 -7.18 6.63
N TYR A 86 8.16 -7.27 7.17
CA TYR A 86 9.38 -6.70 6.57
C TYR A 86 9.58 -7.13 5.12
N GLU A 87 9.44 -8.42 4.82
CA GLU A 87 9.72 -8.95 3.48
C GLU A 87 8.72 -8.47 2.41
N LEU A 88 7.47 -8.24 2.79
CA LEU A 88 6.44 -7.77 1.85
C LEU A 88 6.49 -6.26 1.72
N ALA A 89 6.57 -5.54 2.85
CA ALA A 89 6.59 -4.09 2.89
C ALA A 89 7.88 -3.51 2.26
N GLY A 90 9.03 -4.17 2.42
CA GLY A 90 10.31 -3.74 1.86
C GLY A 90 10.38 -3.83 0.33
N LYS A 91 9.58 -4.72 -0.28
CA LYS A 91 9.52 -4.93 -1.74
C LYS A 91 8.69 -3.86 -2.47
N MET A 92 7.81 -3.18 -1.76
CA MET A 92 6.88 -2.21 -2.33
C MET A 92 7.05 -0.86 -1.63
N ARG A 93 7.61 0.13 -2.33
CA ARG A 93 7.79 1.47 -1.74
C ARG A 93 6.48 2.07 -1.22
N GLY A 94 5.34 1.79 -1.85
CA GLY A 94 4.03 2.29 -1.38
C GLY A 94 3.56 1.71 -0.04
N SER A 95 4.26 0.75 0.56
CA SER A 95 3.97 0.24 1.89
C SER A 95 4.04 1.30 2.99
N TYR A 96 4.78 2.41 2.78
CA TYR A 96 4.88 3.48 3.77
C TYR A 96 3.52 4.13 4.13
N TYR A 97 2.50 4.01 3.26
CA TYR A 97 1.15 4.51 3.58
C TYR A 97 0.56 3.82 4.82
N LEU A 98 0.99 2.58 5.10
CA LEU A 98 0.62 1.85 6.30
C LEU A 98 1.09 2.54 7.58
N MET A 99 2.19 3.30 7.56
CA MET A 99 2.63 4.05 8.76
C MET A 99 1.54 4.99 9.23
N GLY A 100 0.97 5.79 8.32
CA GLY A 100 -0.08 6.74 8.67
C GLY A 100 -1.40 6.04 9.04
N ALA A 101 -1.78 5.01 8.27
CA ALA A 101 -3.03 4.29 8.52
C ALA A 101 -3.02 3.54 9.87
N LEU A 102 -1.92 2.85 10.18
CA LEU A 102 -1.76 2.13 11.45
C LEU A 102 -1.57 3.09 12.62
N LEU A 103 -0.78 4.15 12.46
CA LEU A 103 -0.62 5.16 13.51
C LEU A 103 -1.95 5.82 13.86
N GLY A 104 -2.77 6.15 12.85
CA GLY A 104 -4.10 6.73 13.08
C GLY A 104 -5.08 5.75 13.74
N ARG A 105 -4.96 4.45 13.47
CA ARG A 105 -5.87 3.42 14.01
C ARG A 105 -5.45 2.87 15.37
N CYS A 106 -4.16 2.62 15.55
CA CYS A 106 -3.59 1.86 16.66
C CYS A 106 -2.73 2.73 17.59
N HIS A 107 -2.52 4.00 17.25
CA HIS A 107 -1.53 4.88 17.89
C HIS A 107 -0.09 4.35 17.86
N HIS A 108 0.16 3.31 17.05
CA HIS A 108 1.46 2.68 16.84
C HIS A 108 1.53 2.16 15.41
N ALA A 109 2.71 2.20 14.81
CA ALA A 109 2.98 1.59 13.51
C ALA A 109 4.45 1.15 13.44
N ILE A 110 4.68 -0.09 13.01
CA ILE A 110 6.03 -0.60 12.72
C ILE A 110 6.08 -1.04 11.26
N VAL A 111 6.77 -0.29 10.41
CA VAL A 111 6.81 -0.51 8.95
C VAL A 111 8.24 -0.46 8.45
N SER A 112 8.61 -1.35 7.53
CA SER A 112 9.94 -1.33 6.92
C SER A 112 10.23 -0.01 6.23
N MET A 113 11.46 0.49 6.37
CA MET A 113 11.96 1.54 5.49
C MET A 113 11.77 1.12 4.04
N PRO A 114 11.19 1.97 3.19
CA PRO A 114 11.11 1.67 1.77
C PRO A 114 12.53 1.51 1.24
N GLY A 115 12.80 0.40 0.55
CA GLY A 115 14.12 0.11 0.00
C GLY A 115 14.58 1.13 -1.05
N GLY A 116 15.79 0.88 -1.58
CA GLY A 116 16.38 1.67 -2.65
C GLY A 116 15.47 1.73 -3.89
N CYS A 117 15.32 2.92 -4.46
CA CYS A 117 14.56 3.13 -5.68
C CYS A 117 15.54 3.32 -6.84
N ASN A 118 15.38 2.54 -7.91
CA ASN A 118 16.25 2.64 -9.11
C ASN A 118 16.17 4.02 -9.80
N PHE A 119 15.18 4.84 -9.46
CA PHE A 119 15.03 6.21 -9.97
C PHE A 119 15.82 7.26 -9.17
N GLY A 120 16.38 6.91 -8.01
CA GLY A 120 17.15 7.83 -7.17
C GLY A 120 16.72 7.83 -5.69
N VAL A 121 17.38 8.68 -4.90
CA VAL A 121 17.11 8.80 -3.47
C VAL A 121 15.74 9.43 -3.25
N ARG A 122 14.90 8.74 -2.49
CA ARG A 122 13.59 9.22 -2.10
C ARG A 122 13.45 8.97 -0.59
N PRO A 123 13.77 9.94 0.27
CA PRO A 123 13.62 9.77 1.70
C PRO A 123 12.13 9.78 2.10
N ILE A 124 11.87 9.43 3.36
CA ILE A 124 10.55 9.54 4.00
C ILE A 124 10.57 10.49 5.20
N ASP A 125 11.62 11.30 5.31
CA ASP A 125 11.86 12.28 6.38
C ASP A 125 10.69 13.24 6.57
N LEU A 126 10.01 13.65 5.49
CA LEU A 126 8.81 14.50 5.60
C LEU A 126 7.61 13.76 6.23
N HIS A 127 7.48 12.45 6.05
CA HIS A 127 6.46 11.68 6.77
C HIS A 127 6.77 11.66 8.27
N LEU A 128 8.03 11.37 8.63
CA LEU A 128 8.48 11.32 10.02
C LEU A 128 8.33 12.68 10.71
N LYS A 129 8.76 13.76 10.03
CA LYS A 129 8.58 15.13 10.50
C LYS A 129 7.09 15.48 10.67
N GLY A 130 6.23 15.03 9.75
CA GLY A 130 4.79 15.20 9.86
C GLY A 130 4.22 14.52 11.11
N PHE A 131 4.56 13.25 11.33
CA PHE A 131 4.12 12.51 12.52
C PHE A 131 4.63 13.15 13.81
N SER A 132 5.90 13.55 13.87
CA SER A 132 6.44 14.26 15.03
C SER A 132 5.83 15.63 15.25
N GLY A 133 5.45 16.35 14.19
CA GLY A 133 4.68 17.59 14.30
C GLY A 133 3.29 17.38 14.91
N LEU A 134 2.74 16.16 14.84
CA LEU A 134 1.48 15.76 15.47
C LEU A 134 1.67 15.15 16.87
N GLY A 135 2.91 15.12 17.40
CA GLY A 135 3.24 14.62 18.74
C GLY A 135 3.76 13.19 18.79
N ALA A 136 3.85 12.49 17.66
CA ALA A 136 4.38 11.13 17.63
C ALA A 136 5.91 11.09 17.77
N LYS A 137 6.41 10.08 18.45
CA LYS A 137 7.83 9.73 18.52
C LYS A 137 8.13 8.66 17.48
N TYR A 138 9.36 8.62 16.99
CA TYR A 138 9.79 7.53 16.12
C TYR A 138 11.20 7.05 16.48
N SER A 139 11.44 5.76 16.24
CA SER A 139 12.78 5.15 16.27
C SER A 139 13.01 4.33 15.01
N LEU A 140 14.29 4.10 14.70
CA LEU A 140 14.70 3.28 13.57
C LEU A 140 15.54 2.11 14.08
N GLU A 141 15.04 0.89 13.93
CA GLU A 141 15.67 -0.33 14.43
C GLU A 141 15.60 -1.42 13.37
N GLY A 142 16.74 -2.01 13.00
CA GLY A 142 16.79 -3.14 12.06
C GLY A 142 16.18 -2.86 10.68
N GLY A 143 16.15 -1.59 10.23
CA GLY A 143 15.50 -1.21 8.97
C GLY A 143 13.98 -1.05 9.06
N MET A 144 13.40 -1.16 10.25
CA MET A 144 12.00 -0.83 10.55
C MET A 144 11.90 0.55 11.16
N VAL A 145 10.87 1.29 10.77
CA VAL A 145 10.44 2.53 11.43
C VAL A 145 9.37 2.16 12.43
N ASN A 146 9.61 2.46 13.71
CA ASN A 146 8.59 2.42 14.74
C ASN A 146 8.10 3.86 14.99
N VAL A 147 6.79 4.09 14.92
CA VAL A 147 6.15 5.39 15.18
C VAL A 147 5.02 5.21 16.20
N SER A 148 4.99 6.05 17.24
CA SER A 148 4.00 6.04 18.33
C SER A 148 3.69 7.42 18.87
#